data_AF-C3Y7X5-F1
#
_entry.id   AF-C3Y7X5-F1
#
_cell.length_a   1.000
_cell.length_b   1.000
_cell.length_c   1.000
_cell.angle_alpha   90.00
_cell.angle_beta   90.00
_cell.angle_gamma   90.00
#
_symmetry.space_group_name_H-M   'P 1'
#
loop_
_entity.id
_entity.type
_entity.pdbx_description
1 polymer ?
#
loop_
_entity_poly.entity_id
_entity_poly.type
_entity_poly.pdbx_seq_one_letter_code
_entity_poly.pdbx_strand_id
1 'polypeptide(L)'
;MLKNASTILNPHPYTFTLNIPDKCKNDNVFLLIVVTTSPANFDQRQAIRDTWGNESNVNGVIIKRVFAVGMVDNSTVQEDLEREHGVHRDIIQEDFLDSYRNLTLKAVMVWKWAFQYCSQASYVMKTDDDAFVNVHKLVNHLGQLSANASRRFVTGHVYVDTEPIRDPASKWFVTKEEYPRDTYPSYPCGCAYVISKDLTKLLFETSLVTEYLFIEDVYLGICLEKLGV
;
A
#
# COMPACT_ATOMS: atom_id res chain seq x y z
N MET A 1 13.80 -20.54 -26.82
CA MET A 1 13.28 -19.25 -27.30
C MET A 1 11.98 -18.97 -26.57
N LEU A 2 11.87 -17.80 -25.94
CA LEU A 2 10.67 -17.03 -25.59
C LEU A 2 11.08 -16.02 -24.49
N LYS A 3 11.89 -15.03 -24.88
CA LYS A 3 11.91 -13.73 -24.21
C LYS A 3 10.85 -12.89 -24.93
N ASN A 4 9.58 -13.07 -24.58
CA ASN A 4 8.62 -12.02 -24.90
C ASN A 4 8.92 -10.89 -23.94
N ALA A 5 9.38 -9.76 -24.47
CA ALA A 5 9.34 -8.51 -23.73
C ALA A 5 7.88 -8.25 -23.38
N SER A 6 7.52 -8.42 -22.11
CA SER A 6 6.17 -8.12 -21.63
C SER A 6 5.92 -6.64 -21.90
N THR A 7 4.94 -6.34 -22.75
CA THR A 7 4.53 -4.95 -23.01
C THR A 7 4.08 -4.34 -21.69
N ILE A 8 4.72 -3.25 -21.28
CA ILE A 8 4.28 -2.46 -20.12
C ILE A 8 2.91 -1.86 -20.48
N LEU A 9 1.88 -2.27 -19.74
CA LEU A 9 0.50 -1.80 -19.94
C LEU A 9 0.23 -0.55 -19.11
N ASN A 10 0.74 -0.52 -17.88
CA ASN A 10 0.54 0.59 -16.94
C ASN A 10 1.88 1.04 -16.38
N PRO A 11 2.62 1.87 -17.13
CA PRO A 11 3.85 2.43 -16.61
C PRO A 11 3.55 3.22 -15.33
N HIS A 12 4.47 3.16 -14.36
CA HIS A 12 4.41 3.96 -13.14
C HIS A 12 5.57 4.98 -13.14
N PRO A 13 5.51 6.02 -14.00
CA PRO A 13 6.64 6.93 -14.26
C PRO A 13 6.78 8.02 -13.19
N TYR A 14 6.23 7.81 -12.00
CA TYR A 14 6.19 8.80 -10.95
C TYR A 14 7.49 8.81 -10.12
N THR A 15 7.87 9.98 -9.64
CA THR A 15 9.06 10.22 -8.85
C THR A 15 8.71 10.68 -7.44
N PHE A 16 9.53 10.28 -6.45
CA PHE A 16 9.29 10.71 -5.08
C PHE A 16 9.70 12.17 -4.90
N THR A 17 8.74 13.05 -4.63
CA THR A 17 8.94 14.47 -4.29
C THR A 17 9.32 14.63 -2.81
N LEU A 18 8.70 13.83 -1.93
CA LEU A 18 9.08 13.66 -0.54
C LEU A 18 9.50 12.21 -0.29
N ASN A 19 10.66 12.03 0.32
CA ASN A 19 11.20 10.70 0.56
C ASN A 19 12.08 10.64 1.82
N ILE A 20 12.25 9.42 2.33
CA ILE A 20 13.04 9.07 3.51
C ILE A 20 13.81 7.77 3.26
N PRO A 21 14.77 7.77 2.31
CA PRO A 21 15.43 6.55 1.85
C PRO A 21 16.21 5.81 2.95
N ASP A 22 16.63 6.51 4.01
CA ASP A 22 17.35 5.92 5.13
C ASP A 22 16.44 5.38 6.25
N LYS A 23 15.10 5.49 6.15
CA LYS A 23 14.15 5.15 7.22
C LYS A 23 14.30 3.73 7.79
N CYS A 24 14.57 2.76 6.93
CA CYS A 24 14.81 1.37 7.33
C CYS A 24 16.30 0.99 7.34
N LYS A 25 17.19 1.87 6.89
CA LYS A 25 18.60 1.55 6.69
C LYS A 25 19.25 1.14 8.01
N ASN A 26 19.93 -0.01 8.00
CA ASN A 26 20.58 -0.66 9.15
C ASN A 26 19.64 -1.28 10.19
N ASP A 27 18.31 -1.16 10.05
CA ASP A 27 17.37 -1.78 10.96
C ASP A 27 16.87 -3.13 10.41
N ASN A 28 16.80 -4.16 11.26
CA ASN A 28 16.11 -5.41 10.95
C ASN A 28 14.60 -5.24 11.20
N VAL A 29 13.94 -4.51 10.29
CA VAL A 29 12.51 -4.18 10.41
C VAL A 29 11.68 -5.47 10.35
N PHE A 30 10.83 -5.70 11.34
CA PHE A 30 9.89 -6.81 11.33
C PHE A 30 8.62 -6.43 10.56
N LEU A 31 8.05 -5.27 10.89
CA LEU A 31 6.82 -4.76 10.29
C LEU A 31 7.02 -3.32 9.81
N LEU A 32 6.82 -3.10 8.51
CA LEU A 32 6.62 -1.76 7.97
C LEU A 32 5.11 -1.49 7.88
N ILE A 33 4.62 -0.48 8.58
CA ILE A 33 3.25 0.01 8.49
C ILE A 33 3.25 1.19 7.51
N VAL A 34 2.48 1.08 6.44
CA VAL A 34 2.27 2.14 5.46
C VAL A 34 0.83 2.60 5.54
N VAL A 35 0.64 3.82 6.04
CA VAL A 35 -0.68 4.43 6.17
C VAL A 35 -0.95 5.27 4.95
N THR A 36 -1.94 4.91 4.13
CA THR A 36 -2.39 5.75 3.02
C THR A 36 -3.33 6.82 3.54
N THR A 37 -3.04 8.07 3.21
CA THR A 37 -3.75 9.24 3.74
C THR A 37 -3.88 10.32 2.66
N SER A 38 -4.69 11.35 2.91
CA SER A 38 -4.76 12.55 2.05
C SER A 38 -3.75 13.60 2.53
N PRO A 39 -3.15 14.41 1.64
CA PRO A 39 -2.28 15.53 2.04
C PRO A 39 -2.89 16.43 3.12
N ALA A 40 -4.20 16.68 3.08
CA ALA A 40 -4.92 17.52 4.04
C ALA A 40 -5.12 16.89 5.43
N ASN A 41 -4.92 15.59 5.59
CA ASN A 41 -5.27 14.83 6.79
C ASN A 41 -4.16 14.88 7.87
N PHE A 42 -3.70 16.08 8.22
CA PHE A 42 -2.67 16.28 9.25
C PHE A 42 -3.11 15.68 10.60
N ASP A 43 -4.34 15.95 11.03
CA ASP A 43 -4.85 15.51 12.33
C ASP A 43 -4.94 13.99 12.44
N GLN A 44 -5.31 13.29 11.35
CA GLN A 44 -5.34 11.83 11.31
C GLN A 44 -3.93 11.26 11.44
N ARG A 45 -2.97 11.80 10.67
CA ARG A 45 -1.57 11.40 10.78
C ARG A 45 -1.06 11.63 12.20
N GLN A 46 -1.33 12.79 12.78
CA GLN A 46 -0.91 13.13 14.14
C GLN A 46 -1.53 12.20 15.18
N ALA A 47 -2.83 11.92 15.10
CA ALA A 47 -3.50 10.96 15.98
C ALA A 47 -2.87 9.57 15.88
N ILE A 48 -2.52 9.10 14.68
CA ILE A 48 -1.84 7.81 14.48
C ILE A 48 -0.44 7.82 15.09
N ARG A 49 0.33 8.92 14.94
CA ARG A 49 1.65 9.09 15.57
C ARG A 49 1.56 8.99 17.09
N ASP A 50 0.57 9.65 17.67
CA ASP A 50 0.38 9.76 19.13
C ASP A 50 -0.25 8.51 19.74
N THR A 51 -0.75 7.59 18.93
CA THR A 51 -1.45 6.39 19.39
C THR A 51 -0.83 5.09 18.83
N TRP A 52 -1.58 4.35 18.01
CA TRP A 52 -1.26 2.98 17.63
C TRP A 52 -0.14 2.88 16.59
N GLY A 53 0.12 3.95 15.84
CA GLY A 53 1.16 3.98 14.82
C GLY A 53 2.54 4.37 15.37
N ASN A 54 2.69 4.60 16.67
CA ASN A 54 3.98 4.92 17.28
C ASN A 54 5.00 3.80 17.03
N GLU A 55 6.23 4.16 16.62
CA GLU A 55 7.33 3.24 16.26
C GLU A 55 8.00 2.60 17.48
N SER A 56 7.21 2.22 18.48
CA SER A 56 7.69 1.57 19.68
C SER A 56 8.12 0.12 19.41
N ASN A 57 9.13 -0.35 20.15
CA ASN A 57 9.48 -1.77 20.14
C ASN A 57 8.35 -2.56 20.79
N VAL A 58 7.65 -3.36 19.98
CA VAL A 58 6.62 -4.28 20.44
C VAL A 58 7.24 -5.66 20.50
N ASN A 59 7.25 -6.30 21.68
CA ASN A 59 7.82 -7.65 21.86
C ASN A 59 9.26 -7.81 21.34
N GLY A 60 10.07 -6.75 21.40
CA GLY A 60 11.46 -6.77 20.96
C GLY A 60 11.68 -6.75 19.45
N VAL A 61 10.62 -6.56 18.64
CA VAL A 61 10.75 -6.38 17.18
C VAL A 61 10.69 -4.91 16.79
N ILE A 62 11.41 -4.57 15.71
CA ILE A 62 11.45 -3.22 15.16
C ILE A 62 10.26 -3.00 14.23
N ILE A 63 9.51 -1.93 14.48
CA ILE A 63 8.39 -1.48 13.64
C ILE A 63 8.73 -0.11 13.10
N LYS A 64 8.43 0.11 11.81
CA LYS A 64 8.53 1.42 11.16
C LYS A 64 7.18 1.81 10.60
N ARG A 65 6.90 3.10 10.57
CA ARG A 65 5.70 3.70 9.98
C ARG A 65 6.10 4.73 8.95
N VAL A 66 5.40 4.75 7.83
CA VAL A 66 5.40 5.87 6.88
C VAL A 66 3.97 6.21 6.46
N PHE A 67 3.74 7.48 6.14
CA PHE A 67 2.51 7.98 5.54
C PHE A 67 2.69 8.14 4.03
N ALA A 68 1.81 7.54 3.25
CA ALA A 68 1.82 7.57 1.79
C ALA A 68 0.75 8.52 1.26
N VAL A 69 1.19 9.51 0.49
CA VAL A 69 0.34 10.56 -0.11
C VAL A 69 0.71 10.80 -1.58
N GLY A 70 -0.23 11.30 -2.37
CA GLY A 70 0.05 11.91 -3.67
C GLY A 70 0.17 13.44 -3.57
N MET A 71 0.29 14.11 -4.71
CA MET A 71 0.26 15.57 -4.84
C MET A 71 -1.14 16.14 -4.60
N VAL A 72 -1.20 17.40 -4.22
CA VAL A 72 -2.44 18.17 -4.09
C VAL A 72 -2.28 19.51 -4.80
N ASP A 73 -3.32 19.96 -5.53
CA ASP A 73 -3.28 21.23 -6.26
C ASP A 73 -3.37 22.46 -5.35
N ASN A 74 -3.75 22.26 -4.09
CA ASN A 74 -3.81 23.33 -3.08
C ASN A 74 -2.41 23.59 -2.53
N SER A 75 -1.82 24.73 -2.91
CA SER A 75 -0.46 25.11 -2.51
C SER A 75 -0.28 25.21 -1.00
N THR A 76 -1.29 25.72 -0.26
CA THR A 76 -1.23 25.80 1.20
C THR A 76 -1.16 24.40 1.83
N VAL A 77 -1.97 23.46 1.36
CA VAL A 77 -1.94 22.08 1.86
C VAL A 77 -0.59 21.41 1.54
N GLN A 78 -0.04 21.65 0.34
CA GLN A 78 1.27 21.12 -0.04
C GLN A 78 2.40 21.71 0.82
N GLU A 79 2.42 23.02 1.05
CA GLU A 79 3.40 23.70 1.91
C GLU A 79 3.31 23.21 3.37
N ASP A 80 2.11 22.97 3.87
CA ASP A 80 1.88 22.43 5.22
C ASP A 80 2.40 20.99 5.34
N LEU A 81 2.16 20.16 4.32
CA LEU A 81 2.67 18.78 4.23
C LEU A 81 4.21 18.75 4.19
N GLU A 82 4.82 19.66 3.43
CA GLU A 82 6.28 19.79 3.36
C GLU A 82 6.88 20.22 4.71
N ARG A 83 6.22 21.14 5.41
CA ARG A 83 6.62 21.55 6.77
C ARG A 83 6.49 20.40 7.76
N GLU A 84 5.38 19.66 7.71
CA GLU A 84 5.17 18.46 8.51
C GLU A 84 6.26 17.41 8.23
N HIS A 85 6.56 17.15 6.96
CA HIS A 85 7.63 16.24 6.56
C HIS A 85 9.00 16.67 7.11
N GLY A 86 9.28 17.98 7.10
CA GLY A 86 10.49 18.56 7.67
C GLY A 86 10.65 18.30 9.18
N VAL A 87 9.54 18.19 9.91
CA VAL A 87 9.53 17.91 11.35
C VAL A 87 9.54 16.40 11.64
N HIS A 88 8.64 15.63 11.04
CA HIS A 88 8.39 14.23 11.42
C HIS A 88 9.18 13.21 10.62
N ARG A 89 9.62 13.56 9.40
CA ARG A 89 10.44 12.69 8.52
C ARG A 89 9.83 11.29 8.37
N ASP A 90 8.52 11.22 8.16
CA ASP A 90 7.75 9.98 8.04
C ASP A 90 6.75 9.98 6.88
N ILE A 91 6.85 10.95 5.96
CA ILE A 91 5.97 11.09 4.79
C ILE A 91 6.73 10.72 3.53
N ILE A 92 6.10 9.92 2.67
CA ILE A 92 6.53 9.62 1.31
C ILE A 92 5.46 10.15 0.33
N GLN A 93 5.90 10.83 -0.72
CA GLN A 93 5.02 11.42 -1.73
C GLN A 93 5.58 11.18 -3.12
N GLU A 94 4.73 10.74 -4.06
CA GLU A 94 5.04 10.73 -5.48
C GLU A 94 4.22 11.79 -6.24
N ASP A 95 4.73 12.20 -7.40
CA ASP A 95 4.21 13.26 -8.26
C ASP A 95 2.94 12.91 -9.08
N PHE A 96 2.04 12.07 -8.53
CA PHE A 96 0.68 11.88 -9.06
C PHE A 96 -0.36 12.61 -8.21
N LEU A 97 -1.44 13.10 -8.82
CA LEU A 97 -2.53 13.75 -8.09
C LEU A 97 -3.21 12.78 -7.11
N ASP A 98 -3.30 13.16 -5.85
CA ASP A 98 -4.02 12.39 -4.82
C ASP A 98 -5.53 12.50 -5.05
N SER A 99 -6.15 11.38 -5.41
CA SER A 99 -7.59 11.29 -5.61
C SER A 99 -8.07 9.87 -5.37
N TYR A 100 -9.38 9.72 -5.14
CA TYR A 100 -9.99 8.41 -4.98
C TYR A 100 -9.74 7.49 -6.19
N ARG A 101 -9.76 8.04 -7.41
CA ARG A 101 -9.47 7.27 -8.63
C ARG A 101 -7.99 6.92 -8.81
N ASN A 102 -7.09 7.50 -8.01
CA ASN A 102 -5.65 7.23 -8.01
C ASN A 102 -5.18 6.42 -6.79
N LEU A 103 -6.11 5.86 -5.99
CA LEU A 103 -5.73 4.99 -4.88
C LEU A 103 -4.86 3.81 -5.31
N THR A 104 -5.09 3.28 -6.51
CA THR A 104 -4.26 2.20 -7.06
C THR A 104 -2.83 2.67 -7.36
N LEU A 105 -2.63 3.89 -7.86
CA LEU A 105 -1.28 4.46 -7.99
C LEU A 105 -0.60 4.58 -6.64
N LYS A 106 -1.35 4.95 -5.59
CA LYS A 106 -0.85 4.99 -4.22
C LYS A 106 -0.45 3.61 -3.69
N ALA A 107 -1.22 2.55 -3.96
CA ALA A 107 -0.80 1.19 -3.60
C ALA A 107 0.45 0.71 -4.36
N VAL A 108 0.54 1.00 -5.66
CA VAL A 108 1.75 0.72 -6.46
C VAL A 108 2.96 1.48 -5.90
N MET A 109 2.78 2.73 -5.49
CA MET A 109 3.79 3.52 -4.78
C MET A 109 4.21 2.87 -3.45
N VAL A 110 3.27 2.36 -2.66
CA VAL A 110 3.57 1.63 -1.41
C VAL A 110 4.44 0.41 -1.69
N TRP A 111 4.08 -0.41 -2.67
CA TRP A 111 4.88 -1.59 -3.05
C TRP A 111 6.26 -1.17 -3.53
N LYS A 112 6.33 -0.14 -4.39
CA LYS A 112 7.57 0.43 -4.91
C LYS A 112 8.50 0.89 -3.81
N TRP A 113 8.00 1.72 -2.90
CA TRP A 113 8.78 2.26 -1.80
C TRP A 113 9.28 1.15 -0.87
N ALA A 114 8.40 0.21 -0.51
CA ALA A 114 8.75 -0.90 0.37
C ALA A 114 9.89 -1.75 -0.21
N PHE A 115 9.84 -2.14 -1.49
CA PHE A 115 10.92 -2.97 -2.05
C PHE A 115 12.20 -2.16 -2.35
N GLN A 116 12.11 -0.84 -2.61
CA GLN A 116 13.28 -0.01 -2.89
C GLN A 116 14.03 0.44 -1.62
N TYR A 117 13.29 0.85 -0.59
CA TYR A 117 13.86 1.53 0.59
C TYR A 117 13.66 0.77 1.91
N CYS A 118 12.88 -0.32 1.91
CA CYS A 118 12.63 -1.13 3.09
C CYS A 118 12.54 -2.64 2.79
N SER A 119 13.34 -3.13 1.83
CA SER A 119 13.31 -4.54 1.36
C SER A 119 13.64 -5.60 2.43
N GLN A 120 14.21 -5.16 3.56
CA GLN A 120 14.52 -5.97 4.73
C GLN A 120 13.33 -6.17 5.67
N ALA A 121 12.27 -5.36 5.56
CA ALA A 121 11.05 -5.55 6.35
C ALA A 121 10.54 -6.98 6.16
N SER A 122 10.20 -7.70 7.23
CA SER A 122 9.67 -9.07 7.08
C SER A 122 8.24 -9.06 6.52
N TYR A 123 7.45 -8.10 6.97
CA TYR A 123 6.07 -7.87 6.55
C TYR A 123 5.84 -6.39 6.25
N VAL A 124 4.93 -6.13 5.30
CA VAL A 124 4.46 -4.79 4.97
C VAL A 124 2.95 -4.77 5.17
N MET A 125 2.48 -3.88 6.04
CA MET A 125 1.06 -3.60 6.23
C MET A 125 0.69 -2.35 5.46
N LYS A 126 -0.38 -2.40 4.67
CA LYS A 126 -1.09 -1.20 4.21
C LYS A 126 -2.34 -1.02 5.06
N THR A 127 -2.66 0.22 5.40
CA THR A 127 -3.90 0.57 6.11
C THR A 127 -4.33 1.99 5.77
N ASP A 128 -5.60 2.30 5.97
CA ASP A 128 -6.13 3.66 5.84
C ASP A 128 -5.91 4.48 7.12
N ASP A 129 -6.06 5.80 7.02
CA ASP A 129 -5.86 6.75 8.12
C ASP A 129 -7.07 6.92 9.04
N ASP A 130 -8.20 6.31 8.68
CA ASP A 130 -9.42 6.21 9.48
C ASP A 130 -9.58 4.84 10.17
N ALA A 131 -8.53 4.01 10.15
CA ALA A 131 -8.48 2.70 10.79
C ALA A 131 -7.74 2.73 12.15
N PHE A 132 -8.05 1.73 12.99
CA PHE A 132 -7.29 1.42 14.20
C PHE A 132 -6.62 0.05 14.07
N VAL A 133 -5.33 -0.02 14.42
CA VAL A 133 -4.56 -1.26 14.38
C VAL A 133 -4.12 -1.66 15.78
N ASN A 134 -4.50 -2.85 16.22
CA ASN A 134 -3.91 -3.45 17.42
C ASN A 134 -2.54 -4.07 17.07
N VAL A 135 -1.50 -3.25 17.07
CA VAL A 135 -0.14 -3.64 16.65
C VAL A 135 0.42 -4.80 17.48
N HIS A 136 0.14 -4.84 18.79
CA HIS A 136 0.55 -5.96 19.66
C HIS A 136 -0.02 -7.31 19.20
N LYS A 137 -1.33 -7.36 18.93
CA LYS A 137 -1.96 -8.59 18.43
C LYS A 137 -1.45 -8.96 17.04
N LEU A 138 -1.23 -7.96 16.17
CA LEU A 138 -0.72 -8.19 14.83
C LEU A 138 0.70 -8.81 14.87
N VAL A 139 1.62 -8.21 15.64
CA VAL A 139 2.98 -8.73 15.79
C VAL A 139 2.99 -10.14 16.35
N ASN A 140 2.17 -10.42 17.36
CA ASN A 140 2.03 -11.78 17.91
C ASN A 140 1.55 -12.79 16.87
N HIS A 141 0.54 -12.43 16.08
CA HIS A 141 0.02 -13.29 15.03
C HIS A 141 1.08 -13.58 13.96
N LEU A 142 1.75 -12.54 13.45
CA LEU A 142 2.79 -12.67 12.43
C LEU A 142 4.03 -13.42 12.93
N GLY A 143 4.38 -13.28 14.21
CA GLY A 143 5.50 -13.98 14.83
C GLY A 143 5.27 -15.47 15.07
N GLN A 144 4.02 -15.94 15.03
CA GLN A 144 3.65 -17.35 15.15
C GLN A 144 3.63 -18.09 13.81
N LEU A 145 3.75 -17.38 12.69
CA LEU A 145 3.79 -17.99 11.36
C LEU A 145 5.09 -18.77 11.17
N SER A 146 4.98 -19.98 10.62
CA SER A 146 6.17 -20.75 10.22
C SER A 146 6.90 -20.06 9.05
N ALA A 147 8.21 -20.28 8.92
CA ALA A 147 9.01 -19.71 7.83
C ALA A 147 8.51 -20.08 6.42
N ASN A 148 7.83 -21.22 6.26
CA ASN A 148 7.21 -21.61 5.00
C ASN A 148 5.88 -20.88 4.76
N ALA A 149 5.12 -20.61 5.83
CA ALA A 149 3.86 -19.87 5.76
C ALA A 149 4.07 -18.35 5.57
N SER A 150 5.31 -17.86 5.68
CA SER A 150 5.63 -16.43 5.58
C SER A 150 6.10 -15.98 4.18
N ARG A 151 6.14 -16.88 3.18
CA ARG A 151 6.49 -16.54 1.79
C ARG A 151 5.23 -16.46 0.95
N ARG A 152 5.19 -15.51 0.02
CA ARG A 152 4.00 -15.24 -0.81
C ARG A 152 2.73 -15.17 0.05
N PHE A 153 2.86 -14.54 1.20
CA PHE A 153 1.83 -14.51 2.24
C PHE A 153 1.06 -13.21 2.15
N VAL A 154 -0.26 -13.31 2.20
CA VAL A 154 -1.19 -12.18 2.33
C VAL A 154 -2.20 -12.52 3.42
N THR A 155 -2.51 -11.56 4.27
CA THR A 155 -3.59 -11.70 5.26
C THR A 155 -4.37 -10.40 5.42
N GLY A 156 -5.63 -10.53 5.80
CA GLY A 156 -6.62 -9.46 5.90
C GLY A 156 -8.02 -10.07 5.94
N HIS A 157 -9.05 -9.22 5.91
CA HIS A 157 -10.41 -9.68 5.67
C HIS A 157 -10.58 -9.93 4.17
N VAL A 158 -10.63 -11.19 3.72
CA VAL A 158 -10.67 -11.54 2.30
C VAL A 158 -12.10 -11.60 1.79
N TYR A 159 -12.40 -10.78 0.78
CA TYR A 159 -13.62 -10.88 0.00
C TYR A 159 -13.49 -11.96 -1.07
N VAL A 160 -14.57 -12.70 -1.28
CA VAL A 160 -14.71 -13.79 -2.26
C VAL A 160 -16.02 -13.62 -3.00
N ASP A 161 -16.02 -13.96 -4.29
CA ASP A 161 -17.21 -13.97 -5.15
C ASP A 161 -18.00 -12.63 -5.18
N THR A 162 -17.29 -11.52 -5.04
CA THR A 162 -17.88 -10.16 -5.18
C THR A 162 -17.93 -9.72 -6.63
N GLU A 163 -18.93 -8.93 -6.99
CA GLU A 163 -19.15 -8.45 -8.35
C GLU A 163 -18.84 -6.94 -8.50
N PRO A 164 -18.36 -6.49 -9.68
CA PRO A 164 -18.21 -5.07 -9.97
C PRO A 164 -19.56 -4.35 -9.95
N ILE A 165 -19.63 -3.23 -9.24
CA ILE A 165 -20.84 -2.41 -9.22
C ILE A 165 -20.99 -1.71 -10.57
N ARG A 166 -22.11 -1.99 -11.26
CA ARG A 166 -22.42 -1.44 -12.61
C ARG A 166 -23.41 -0.27 -12.58
N ASP A 167 -23.69 0.28 -11.41
CA ASP A 167 -24.53 1.47 -11.25
C ASP A 167 -23.68 2.76 -11.29
N PRO A 168 -23.87 3.65 -12.29
CA PRO A 168 -23.15 4.91 -12.42
C PRO A 168 -23.29 5.87 -11.22
N ALA A 169 -24.31 5.71 -10.37
CA ALA A 169 -24.47 6.52 -9.17
C ALA A 169 -23.53 6.09 -8.02
N SER A 170 -22.94 4.90 -8.10
CA SER A 170 -22.02 4.40 -7.09
C SER A 170 -20.63 5.02 -7.22
N LYS A 171 -20.02 5.39 -6.09
CA LYS A 171 -18.59 5.77 -6.05
C LYS A 171 -17.64 4.64 -6.47
N TRP A 172 -18.14 3.41 -6.49
CA TRP A 172 -17.44 2.19 -6.90
C TRP A 172 -17.89 1.70 -8.27
N PHE A 173 -18.53 2.55 -9.08
CA PHE A 173 -18.94 2.21 -10.43
C PHE A 173 -17.74 1.82 -11.30
N VAL A 174 -17.82 0.63 -11.91
CA VAL A 174 -16.83 0.11 -12.85
C VAL A 174 -17.54 -0.28 -14.15
N THR A 175 -17.06 0.22 -15.28
CA THR A 175 -17.65 -0.12 -16.58
C THR A 175 -17.20 -1.50 -17.07
N LYS A 176 -17.92 -2.06 -18.05
CA LYS A 176 -17.54 -3.34 -18.67
C LYS A 176 -16.21 -3.25 -19.44
N GLU A 177 -15.87 -2.07 -19.93
CA GLU A 177 -14.59 -1.77 -20.55
C GLU A 177 -13.45 -1.73 -19.53
N GLU A 178 -13.66 -1.10 -18.36
CA GLU A 178 -12.67 -1.06 -17.27
C GLU A 178 -12.44 -2.47 -16.66
N TYR A 179 -13.48 -3.29 -16.58
CA TYR A 179 -13.38 -4.66 -16.09
C TYR A 179 -14.44 -5.58 -16.74
N PRO A 180 -14.05 -6.42 -17.72
CA PRO A 180 -15.03 -7.23 -18.47
C PRO A 180 -15.68 -8.37 -17.69
N ARG A 181 -14.96 -8.96 -16.72
CA ARG A 181 -15.45 -10.11 -15.94
C ARG A 181 -16.64 -9.72 -15.07
N ASP A 182 -17.48 -10.70 -14.76
CA ASP A 182 -18.66 -10.53 -13.89
C ASP A 182 -18.31 -10.61 -12.40
N THR A 183 -17.20 -11.27 -12.06
CA THR A 183 -16.74 -11.44 -10.68
C THR A 183 -15.30 -10.99 -10.53
N TYR A 184 -14.98 -10.40 -9.38
CA TYR A 184 -13.61 -10.11 -8.98
C TYR A 184 -12.88 -11.38 -8.51
N PRO A 185 -11.53 -11.46 -8.64
CA PRO A 185 -10.75 -12.45 -7.91
C PRO A 185 -10.88 -12.22 -6.41
N SER A 186 -10.41 -13.15 -5.58
CA SER A 186 -10.32 -12.89 -4.14
C SER A 186 -9.34 -11.77 -3.84
N TYR A 187 -9.71 -10.88 -2.92
CA TYR A 187 -8.85 -9.77 -2.49
C TYR A 187 -9.05 -9.45 -1.01
N PRO A 188 -8.00 -9.01 -0.30
CA PRO A 188 -8.16 -8.51 1.05
C PRO A 188 -8.81 -7.11 1.04
N CYS A 189 -9.63 -6.82 2.04
CA CYS A 189 -10.29 -5.52 2.21
C CYS A 189 -9.28 -4.36 2.21
N GLY A 190 -9.59 -3.29 1.46
CA GLY A 190 -8.75 -2.10 1.37
C GLY A 190 -8.48 -1.39 2.70
N CYS A 191 -9.32 -1.61 3.73
CA CYS A 191 -9.11 -0.97 5.05
C CYS A 191 -7.75 -1.34 5.67
N ALA A 192 -7.32 -2.59 5.52
CA ALA A 192 -6.05 -3.09 6.02
C ALA A 192 -5.71 -4.48 5.47
N TYR A 193 -4.46 -4.66 5.05
CA TYR A 193 -3.90 -5.96 4.71
C TYR A 193 -2.40 -6.01 5.02
N VAL A 194 -1.87 -7.22 5.16
CA VAL A 194 -0.43 -7.46 5.35
C VAL A 194 0.06 -8.39 4.26
N ILE A 195 1.19 -8.05 3.65
CA ILE A 195 1.90 -8.88 2.67
C ILE A 195 3.30 -9.22 3.18
N SER A 196 3.82 -10.38 2.76
CA SER A 196 5.22 -10.71 2.96
C SER A 196 6.13 -9.90 2.04
N LYS A 197 7.36 -9.70 2.48
CA LYS A 197 8.34 -8.86 1.77
C LYS A 197 8.59 -9.23 0.33
N ASP A 198 8.55 -10.53 0.00
CA ASP A 198 8.79 -11.03 -1.35
C ASP A 198 7.67 -10.61 -2.33
N LEU A 199 6.46 -10.34 -1.84
CA LEU A 199 5.37 -9.86 -2.67
C LEU A 199 5.53 -8.39 -3.06
N THR A 200 6.23 -7.55 -2.29
CA THR A 200 6.34 -6.11 -2.60
C THR A 200 6.90 -5.85 -4.01
N LYS A 201 8.01 -6.50 -4.35
CA LYS A 201 8.61 -6.41 -5.68
C LYS A 201 7.75 -7.10 -6.75
N LEU A 202 7.23 -8.30 -6.46
CA LEU A 202 6.41 -9.05 -7.42
C LEU A 202 5.13 -8.30 -7.79
N LEU A 203 4.47 -7.68 -6.82
CA LEU A 203 3.26 -6.87 -7.02
C LEU A 203 3.58 -5.62 -7.85
N PHE A 204 4.67 -4.91 -7.54
CA PHE A 204 5.09 -3.78 -8.36
C PHE A 204 5.40 -4.18 -9.81
N GLU A 205 6.16 -5.26 -10.04
CA GLU A 205 6.47 -5.70 -11.40
C GLU A 205 5.21 -6.19 -12.14
N THR A 206 4.29 -6.84 -11.43
CA THR A 206 3.02 -7.32 -11.99
C THR A 206 2.07 -6.17 -12.32
N SER A 207 2.06 -5.09 -11.53
CA SER A 207 1.21 -3.94 -11.77
C SER A 207 1.55 -3.25 -13.10
N LEU A 208 2.85 -3.20 -13.45
CA LEU A 208 3.31 -2.61 -14.72
C LEU A 208 2.71 -3.29 -15.97
N VAL A 209 2.29 -4.56 -15.84
CA VAL A 209 1.73 -5.37 -16.94
C VAL A 209 0.28 -5.79 -16.67
N THR A 210 -0.42 -5.08 -15.77
CA THR A 210 -1.80 -5.37 -15.39
C THR A 210 -2.68 -4.17 -15.62
N GLU A 211 -3.69 -4.31 -16.48
CA GLU A 211 -4.71 -3.30 -16.79
C GLU A 211 -5.19 -2.59 -15.53
N TYR A 212 -5.14 -1.25 -15.55
CA TYR A 212 -5.42 -0.43 -14.40
C TYR A 212 -6.90 -0.51 -14.02
N LEU A 213 -7.15 -0.69 -12.73
CA LEU A 213 -8.47 -0.55 -12.13
C LEU A 213 -8.32 0.36 -10.91
N PHE A 214 -9.15 1.38 -10.77
CA PHE A 214 -8.98 2.36 -9.69
C PHE A 214 -9.34 1.82 -8.30
N ILE A 215 -10.10 0.72 -8.24
CA ILE A 215 -10.44 0.01 -7.01
C ILE A 215 -9.21 -0.77 -6.55
N GLU A 216 -8.46 -0.16 -5.62
CA GLU A 216 -7.11 -0.57 -5.21
C GLU A 216 -7.02 -1.99 -4.65
N ASP A 217 -7.95 -2.35 -3.77
CA ASP A 217 -7.96 -3.66 -3.13
C ASP A 217 -8.32 -4.78 -4.12
N VAL A 218 -9.28 -4.53 -5.01
CA VAL A 218 -9.54 -5.41 -6.16
C VAL A 218 -8.33 -5.51 -7.08
N TYR A 219 -7.64 -4.40 -7.36
CA TYR A 219 -6.45 -4.38 -8.21
C TYR A 219 -5.30 -5.22 -7.60
N LEU A 220 -5.11 -5.16 -6.28
CA LEU A 220 -4.25 -6.09 -5.56
C LEU A 220 -4.67 -7.54 -5.81
N GLY A 221 -5.96 -7.87 -5.69
CA GLY A 221 -6.49 -9.21 -5.99
C GLY A 221 -6.16 -9.69 -7.41
N ILE A 222 -6.29 -8.82 -8.41
CA ILE A 222 -5.94 -9.14 -9.82
C ILE A 222 -4.45 -9.45 -9.94
N CYS A 223 -3.59 -8.66 -9.29
CA CYS A 223 -2.15 -8.92 -9.27
C CYS A 223 -1.80 -10.23 -8.56
N LEU A 224 -2.46 -10.54 -7.44
CA LEU A 224 -2.28 -11.79 -6.70
C LEU A 224 -2.71 -13.02 -7.51
N GLU A 225 -3.86 -12.94 -8.18
CA GLU A 225 -4.36 -13.98 -9.08
C GLU A 225 -3.35 -14.27 -10.21
N LYS A 226 -2.80 -13.24 -10.84
CA LYS A 226 -1.76 -13.39 -11.88
C LYS A 226 -0.48 -14.01 -11.37
N LEU A 227 -0.12 -13.71 -10.12
CA LEU A 227 1.04 -14.31 -9.48
C LEU A 227 0.75 -15.77 -9.10
N GLY A 228 -0.51 -16.18 -8.92
CA GLY A 228 -0.88 -17.48 -8.36
C GLY A 228 -0.62 -17.56 -6.85
N VAL A 229 -0.92 -16.47 -6.14
CA VAL A 229 -0.94 -16.42 -4.66
C VAL A 229 -2.31 -16.84 -4.15
#